data_AF-A0A0F6W2T6-F1
#
_entry.id   AF-A0A0F6W2T6-F1
#
_cell.length_a   1.000
_cell.length_b   1.000
_cell.length_c   1.000
_cell.angle_alpha   90.00
_cell.angle_beta   90.00
_cell.angle_gamma   90.00
#
_symmetry.space_group_name_H-M   'P 1'
#
loop_
_entity.id
_entity.type
_entity.pdbx_description
1 polymer ?
#
loop_
_entity_poly.entity_id
_entity_poly.type
_entity_poly.pdbx_seq_one_letter_code
_entity_poly.pdbx_strand_id
1 'polypeptide(L)'
;MRRLVVLSLLLAACGRAPDAPPATPAALDETADPLVPGPTVPDAPSALLSPESRAALDQAPFPMLLLPAEYARGTIVTSGESWVALSYRDDALTISLHATNVAHPVVSDDEVVTAPPPDESVRGEPARVTVNELIRSVAWTEGDVAFALEVECARPEDDARCTERGFVLSLADRLVPAGGAR
;
A
#
# COMPACT_ATOMS: atom_id res chain seq x y z
N MET A 1 -0.06 -33.02 47.07
CA MET A 1 1.41 -32.98 47.26
C MET A 1 1.94 -31.70 46.66
N ARG A 2 2.39 -30.76 47.51
CA ARG A 2 2.99 -29.46 47.12
C ARG A 2 4.41 -29.68 46.59
N ARG A 3 4.78 -29.05 45.46
CA ARG A 3 6.19 -28.83 45.10
C ARG A 3 6.40 -27.35 44.76
N LEU A 4 7.05 -26.67 45.69
CA LEU A 4 7.74 -25.39 45.51
C LEU A 4 8.83 -25.58 44.45
N VAL A 5 8.96 -24.65 43.50
CA VAL A 5 10.18 -24.47 42.72
C VAL A 5 10.69 -23.05 43.00
N VAL A 6 11.97 -23.01 43.37
CA VAL A 6 12.70 -21.89 43.96
C VAL A 6 13.18 -20.94 42.86
N LEU A 7 12.93 -19.65 43.09
CA LEU A 7 13.39 -18.49 42.34
C LEU A 7 14.91 -18.31 42.55
N SER A 8 15.70 -18.19 41.48
CA SER A 8 17.11 -17.79 41.55
C SER A 8 17.29 -16.45 40.85
N LEU A 9 17.39 -15.38 41.65
CA LEU A 9 17.87 -14.06 41.24
C LEU A 9 19.39 -14.11 41.09
N LEU A 10 19.92 -13.68 39.94
CA LEU A 10 21.32 -13.30 39.79
C LEU A 10 21.41 -11.77 39.69
N LEU A 11 21.92 -11.17 40.76
CA LEU A 11 22.32 -9.76 40.85
C LEU A 11 23.70 -9.61 40.18
N ALA A 12 23.78 -8.87 39.07
CA ALA A 12 25.04 -8.37 38.52
C ALA A 12 25.29 -6.95 39.07
N ALA A 13 26.32 -6.81 39.92
CA ALA A 13 26.71 -5.56 40.55
C ALA A 13 27.77 -4.80 39.73
N CYS A 14 27.51 -3.51 39.56
CA CYS A 14 28.41 -2.34 39.54
C CYS A 14 29.71 -2.32 38.71
N GLY A 15 29.72 -1.44 37.71
CA GLY A 15 30.90 -0.68 37.29
C GLY A 15 30.51 0.76 36.93
N ARG A 16 30.65 1.69 37.88
CA ARG A 16 30.36 3.12 37.69
C ARG A 16 31.64 3.80 37.15
N ALA A 17 31.58 4.28 35.91
CA ALA A 17 32.66 5.05 35.30
C ALA A 17 32.73 6.47 35.90
N PRO A 18 33.94 7.08 35.98
CA PRO A 18 34.12 8.43 36.53
C PRO A 18 33.49 9.52 35.65
N ASP A 19 32.86 10.49 36.32
CA ASP A 19 32.19 11.64 35.74
C ASP A 19 33.13 12.46 34.83
N ALA A 20 32.77 12.58 33.55
CA ALA A 20 33.32 13.58 32.66
C ALA A 20 32.73 14.96 33.00
N PRO A 21 33.52 16.05 32.97
CA PRO A 21 33.01 17.39 33.22
C PRO A 21 31.96 17.78 32.17
N PRO A 22 30.92 18.58 32.53
CA PRO A 22 29.91 19.01 31.58
C PRO A 22 30.57 19.88 30.49
N ALA A 23 30.46 19.42 29.25
CA ALA A 23 30.76 20.26 28.10
C ALA A 23 29.74 21.41 28.05
N THR A 24 30.24 22.63 28.07
CA THR A 24 29.48 23.85 27.78
C THR A 24 28.71 23.66 26.46
N PRO A 25 27.39 23.91 26.41
CA PRO A 25 26.70 23.96 25.12
C PRO A 25 27.29 25.12 24.32
N ALA A 26 27.97 24.79 23.23
CA ALA A 26 28.28 25.77 22.21
C ALA A 26 26.94 26.35 21.73
N ALA A 27 26.86 27.68 21.71
CA ALA A 27 25.72 28.39 21.13
C ALA A 27 25.52 27.85 19.71
N LEU A 28 24.33 27.29 19.45
CA LEU A 28 23.89 26.99 18.11
C LEU A 28 23.69 28.34 17.42
N ASP A 29 24.65 28.67 16.56
CA ASP A 29 24.53 29.77 15.61
C ASP A 29 23.42 29.38 14.62
N GLU A 30 22.22 29.93 14.83
CA GLU A 30 21.05 29.77 13.98
C GLU A 30 21.21 30.63 12.72
N THR A 31 22.23 30.32 11.92
CA THR A 31 22.24 30.70 10.52
C THR A 31 21.48 29.62 9.76
N ALA A 32 20.16 29.79 9.69
CA ALA A 32 19.29 29.00 8.84
C ALA A 32 19.74 29.19 7.38
N ASP A 33 20.54 28.25 6.89
CA ASP A 33 20.79 28.09 5.46
C ASP A 33 19.44 27.97 4.75
N PRO A 34 19.18 28.73 3.67
CA PRO A 34 17.94 28.57 2.92
C PRO A 34 17.85 27.12 2.46
N LEU A 35 16.77 26.44 2.87
CA LEU A 35 16.38 25.11 2.44
C LEU A 35 16.60 24.99 0.93
N VAL A 36 17.71 24.36 0.55
CA VAL A 36 17.94 23.96 -0.84
C VAL A 36 16.81 22.99 -1.16
N PRO A 37 15.97 23.26 -2.17
CA PRO A 37 14.96 22.31 -2.60
C PRO A 37 15.67 20.99 -2.87
N GLY A 38 15.28 19.93 -2.14
CA GLY A 38 15.75 18.59 -2.44
C GLY A 38 15.45 18.25 -3.90
N PRO A 39 16.21 17.33 -4.52
CA PRO A 39 15.96 16.93 -5.90
C PRO A 39 14.48 16.56 -6.05
N THR A 40 13.77 17.27 -6.91
CA THR A 40 12.41 16.93 -7.34
C THR A 40 12.43 15.49 -7.80
N VAL A 41 11.70 14.61 -7.11
CA VAL A 41 11.55 13.22 -7.52
C VAL A 41 11.07 13.24 -8.97
N PRO A 42 11.88 12.78 -9.94
CA PRO A 42 11.46 12.76 -11.32
C PRO A 42 10.30 11.77 -11.40
N ASP A 43 9.16 12.24 -11.88
CA ASP A 43 8.01 11.43 -12.29
C ASP A 43 7.19 10.77 -11.18
N ALA A 44 6.60 11.57 -10.29
CA ALA A 44 5.41 11.11 -9.57
C ALA A 44 4.39 10.55 -10.58
N PRO A 45 3.85 9.32 -10.41
CA PRO A 45 2.93 8.70 -11.38
C PRO A 45 1.75 9.60 -11.78
N SER A 46 1.25 10.42 -10.84
CA SER A 46 0.19 11.41 -11.08
C SER A 46 0.57 12.45 -12.15
N ALA A 47 1.85 12.80 -12.29
CA ALA A 47 2.36 13.72 -13.30
C ALA A 47 2.30 13.15 -14.72
N LEU A 48 2.21 11.81 -14.87
CA LEU A 48 2.18 11.09 -16.15
C LEU A 48 0.76 10.83 -16.67
N LEU A 49 -0.27 11.07 -15.85
CA LEU A 49 -1.68 10.93 -16.22
C LEU A 49 -2.11 11.98 -17.26
N SER A 50 -3.14 11.64 -18.04
CA SER A 50 -3.85 12.61 -18.87
C SER A 50 -4.50 13.70 -18.00
N PRO A 51 -4.80 14.89 -18.55
CA PRO A 51 -5.51 15.94 -17.80
C PRO A 51 -6.86 15.48 -17.23
N GLU A 52 -7.60 14.66 -17.98
CA GLU A 52 -8.89 14.12 -17.55
C GLU A 52 -8.72 13.16 -16.37
N SER A 53 -7.79 12.21 -16.46
CA SER A 53 -7.53 11.26 -15.38
C SER A 53 -6.94 11.93 -14.14
N ARG A 54 -6.15 12.99 -14.30
CA ARG A 54 -5.71 13.81 -13.17
C ARG A 54 -6.90 14.52 -12.51
N ALA A 55 -7.81 15.10 -13.29
CA ALA A 55 -9.00 15.75 -12.75
C ALA A 55 -9.90 14.77 -11.99
N ALA A 56 -10.06 13.54 -12.46
CA ALA A 56 -10.77 12.48 -11.74
C ALA A 56 -10.07 12.12 -10.42
N LEU A 57 -8.74 11.98 -10.43
CA LEU A 57 -7.96 11.73 -9.21
C LEU A 57 -8.06 12.88 -8.19
N ASP A 58 -8.05 14.13 -8.65
CA ASP A 58 -8.19 15.31 -7.80
C ASP A 58 -9.58 15.41 -7.14
N GLN A 59 -10.57 14.72 -7.72
CA GLN A 59 -11.93 14.60 -7.19
C GLN A 59 -12.15 13.35 -6.34
N ALA A 60 -11.10 12.53 -6.13
CA ALA A 60 -11.22 11.31 -5.33
C ALA A 60 -11.73 11.62 -3.90
N PRO A 61 -12.73 10.88 -3.41
CA PRO A 61 -13.34 11.13 -2.10
C PRO A 61 -12.48 10.62 -0.92
N PHE A 62 -11.35 9.97 -1.18
CA PHE A 62 -10.42 9.43 -0.20
C PHE A 62 -8.99 9.35 -0.78
N PRO A 63 -7.95 9.17 0.07
CA PRO A 63 -6.58 8.90 -0.39
C PRO A 63 -6.54 7.72 -1.35
N MET A 64 -5.92 7.90 -2.51
CA MET A 64 -5.85 6.91 -3.56
C MET A 64 -4.46 6.30 -3.70
N LEU A 65 -4.44 5.13 -4.33
CA LEU A 65 -3.23 4.46 -4.77
C LEU A 65 -3.21 4.46 -6.30
N LEU A 66 -2.06 4.80 -6.89
CA LEU A 66 -1.82 4.76 -8.33
C LEU A 66 -0.90 3.61 -8.70
N LEU A 67 -1.01 3.17 -9.95
CA LEU A 67 -0.04 2.27 -10.54
C LEU A 67 1.35 2.92 -10.57
N PRO A 68 2.43 2.12 -10.47
CA PRO A 68 3.80 2.56 -10.68
C PRO A 68 4.01 3.34 -11.99
N ALA A 69 5.08 4.14 -12.05
CA ALA A 69 5.35 5.06 -13.17
C ALA A 69 5.40 4.35 -14.53
N GLU A 70 5.85 3.09 -14.59
CA GLU A 70 5.88 2.27 -15.81
C GLU A 70 4.50 1.99 -16.42
N TYR A 71 3.42 2.10 -15.64
CA TYR A 71 2.02 1.92 -16.10
C TYR A 71 1.22 3.22 -16.09
N ALA A 72 1.75 4.27 -15.45
CA ALA A 72 1.03 5.53 -15.31
C ALA A 72 0.71 6.18 -16.66
N ARG A 73 1.64 6.10 -17.62
CA ARG A 73 1.41 6.56 -18.99
C ARG A 73 0.46 5.60 -19.70
N GLY A 74 -0.77 6.04 -19.93
CA GLY A 74 -1.84 5.22 -20.51
C GLY A 74 -2.88 4.73 -19.49
N THR A 75 -2.68 5.03 -18.21
CA THR A 75 -3.71 4.79 -17.19
C THR A 75 -4.86 5.78 -17.38
N ILE A 76 -6.07 5.25 -17.43
CA ILE A 76 -7.33 6.01 -17.36
C ILE A 76 -7.85 5.93 -15.92
N VAL A 77 -8.17 7.07 -15.34
CA VAL A 77 -8.80 7.18 -14.01
C VAL A 77 -10.22 7.72 -14.16
N THR A 78 -11.16 7.09 -13.46
CA THR A 78 -12.55 7.53 -13.30
C THR A 78 -12.93 7.52 -11.83
N SER A 79 -13.86 8.40 -11.44
CA SER A 79 -14.27 8.56 -10.05
C SER A 79 -15.77 8.83 -9.93
N GLY A 80 -16.33 8.42 -8.79
CA GLY A 80 -17.69 8.74 -8.37
C GLY A 80 -17.72 9.18 -6.91
N GLU A 81 -18.92 9.21 -6.33
CA GLU A 81 -19.14 9.72 -4.96
C GLU A 81 -18.40 8.91 -3.88
N SER A 82 -18.30 7.60 -4.07
CA SER A 82 -17.76 6.66 -3.08
C SER A 82 -16.77 5.64 -3.67
N TRP A 83 -16.32 5.88 -4.90
CA TRP A 83 -15.46 4.95 -5.61
C TRP A 83 -14.50 5.68 -6.56
N VAL A 84 -13.36 5.04 -6.81
CA VAL A 84 -12.40 5.43 -7.84
C VAL A 84 -11.93 4.17 -8.54
N ALA A 85 -11.80 4.22 -9.86
CA ALA A 85 -11.26 3.14 -10.65
C ALA A 85 -10.12 3.66 -11.52
N LEU A 86 -9.10 2.84 -11.71
CA LEU A 86 -8.08 3.06 -12.71
C LEU A 86 -7.89 1.82 -13.58
N SER A 87 -7.49 2.04 -14.82
CA SER A 87 -7.17 0.95 -15.75
C SER A 87 -5.99 1.31 -16.63
N TYR A 88 -5.07 0.38 -16.78
CA TYR A 88 -3.98 0.43 -17.76
C TYR A 88 -4.17 -0.74 -18.73
N ARG A 89 -3.84 -0.51 -20.00
CA ARG A 89 -3.85 -1.55 -21.02
C ARG A 89 -2.76 -1.34 -22.06
N ASP A 90 -2.10 -2.43 -22.42
CA ASP A 90 -1.34 -2.58 -23.66
C ASP A 90 -1.79 -3.84 -24.42
N ASP A 91 -1.05 -4.26 -25.45
CA ASP A 91 -1.38 -5.44 -26.27
C ASP A 91 -1.30 -6.78 -25.51
N ALA A 92 -0.61 -6.82 -24.38
CA ALA A 92 -0.31 -8.04 -23.64
C ALA A 92 -0.93 -8.09 -22.24
N LEU A 93 -1.27 -6.95 -21.65
CA LEU A 93 -1.63 -6.79 -20.25
C LEU A 93 -2.74 -5.76 -20.05
N THR A 94 -3.73 -6.11 -19.23
CA THR A 94 -4.66 -5.17 -18.60
C THR A 94 -4.46 -5.22 -17.09
N ILE A 95 -4.37 -4.04 -16.47
CA ILE A 95 -4.36 -3.87 -15.01
C ILE A 95 -5.56 -3.00 -14.65
N SER A 96 -6.41 -3.45 -13.74
CA SER A 96 -7.49 -2.66 -13.15
C SER A 96 -7.27 -2.53 -11.65
N LEU A 97 -7.51 -1.34 -11.09
CA LEU A 97 -7.61 -1.16 -9.65
C LEU A 97 -8.92 -0.42 -9.37
N HIS A 98 -9.75 -1.04 -8.54
CA HIS A 98 -10.95 -0.43 -8.00
C HIS A 98 -10.76 -0.14 -6.52
N ALA A 99 -11.20 1.03 -6.08
CA ALA A 99 -11.14 1.45 -4.70
C ALA A 99 -12.50 2.01 -4.26
N THR A 100 -12.94 1.70 -3.05
CA THR A 100 -14.19 2.21 -2.50
C THR A 100 -14.18 2.33 -0.97
N ASN A 101 -14.85 3.35 -0.45
CA ASN A 101 -15.07 3.56 0.99
C ASN A 101 -16.44 3.07 1.48
N VAL A 102 -17.22 2.36 0.66
CA VAL A 102 -18.51 1.77 1.05
C VAL A 102 -18.41 0.26 1.29
N ALA A 103 -17.22 -0.24 1.63
CA ALA A 103 -17.05 -1.64 1.98
C ALA A 103 -17.95 -2.00 3.17
N HIS A 104 -18.94 -2.87 2.95
CA HIS A 104 -19.89 -3.27 3.98
C HIS A 104 -19.25 -4.34 4.89
N PRO A 105 -19.05 -4.07 6.18
CA PRO A 105 -18.43 -5.04 7.09
C PRO A 105 -19.39 -6.15 7.54
N VAL A 106 -20.69 -6.03 7.23
CA VAL A 106 -21.73 -6.94 7.71
C VAL A 106 -22.53 -7.45 6.53
N VAL A 107 -22.26 -8.70 6.16
CA VAL A 107 -23.21 -9.52 5.40
C VAL A 107 -24.18 -10.11 6.44
N SER A 108 -25.48 -10.17 6.13
CA SER A 108 -26.46 -10.77 7.06
C SER A 108 -26.09 -12.22 7.39
N ASP A 109 -26.44 -12.73 8.57
CA ASP A 109 -26.12 -14.12 8.99
C ASP A 109 -26.56 -15.17 7.95
N ASP A 110 -27.63 -14.88 7.21
CA ASP A 110 -28.19 -15.72 6.14
C ASP A 110 -27.37 -15.66 4.83
N GLU A 111 -26.52 -14.65 4.64
CA GLU A 111 -25.64 -14.43 3.49
C GLU A 111 -24.15 -14.61 3.81
N VAL A 112 -23.80 -15.05 5.03
CA VAL A 112 -22.39 -15.29 5.41
C VAL A 112 -21.84 -16.48 4.62
N VAL A 113 -21.40 -16.21 3.38
CA VAL A 113 -20.36 -17.01 2.75
C VAL A 113 -19.09 -16.69 3.53
N THR A 114 -18.73 -17.58 4.47
CA THR A 114 -17.48 -17.44 5.20
C THR A 114 -16.34 -17.64 4.22
N ALA A 115 -15.86 -16.54 3.64
CA ALA A 115 -14.66 -16.57 2.83
C ALA A 115 -13.50 -17.05 3.73
N PRO A 116 -12.60 -17.91 3.23
CA PRO A 116 -11.41 -18.30 3.96
C PRO A 116 -10.66 -17.06 4.46
N PRO A 117 -10.01 -17.12 5.64
CA PRO A 117 -9.23 -15.99 6.12
C PRO A 117 -8.19 -15.57 5.06
N PRO A 118 -7.85 -14.28 4.97
CA PRO A 118 -6.73 -13.81 4.14
C PRO A 118 -5.47 -14.64 4.43
N ASP A 119 -4.81 -15.10 3.38
CA ASP A 119 -3.59 -15.93 3.44
C ASP A 119 -2.33 -15.17 3.00
N GLU A 120 -2.50 -13.92 2.56
CA GLU A 120 -1.44 -13.05 2.09
C GLU A 120 -1.43 -11.71 2.85
N SER A 121 -0.39 -10.93 2.62
CA SER A 121 -0.31 -9.55 3.08
C SER A 121 0.14 -8.63 1.95
N VAL A 122 -0.47 -7.45 1.84
CA VAL A 122 -0.07 -6.37 0.94
C VAL A 122 0.10 -5.13 1.79
N ARG A 123 1.27 -4.49 1.73
CA ARG A 123 1.55 -3.22 2.43
C ARG A 123 1.31 -3.29 3.95
N GLY A 124 1.46 -4.48 4.54
CA GLY A 124 1.20 -4.74 5.96
C GLY A 124 -0.26 -5.09 6.30
N GLU A 125 -1.17 -5.02 5.32
CA GLU A 125 -2.58 -5.32 5.49
C GLU A 125 -2.91 -6.75 5.04
N PRO A 126 -3.85 -7.46 5.71
CA PRO A 126 -4.34 -8.75 5.25
C PRO A 126 -4.92 -8.67 3.84
N ALA A 127 -4.48 -9.54 2.95
CA ALA A 127 -4.89 -9.55 1.56
C ALA A 127 -5.37 -10.95 1.13
N ARG A 128 -6.35 -10.97 0.22
CA ARG A 128 -6.84 -12.20 -0.40
C ARG A 128 -6.52 -12.19 -1.87
N VAL A 129 -5.86 -13.24 -2.34
CA VAL A 129 -5.64 -13.47 -3.77
C VAL A 129 -6.66 -14.47 -4.30
N THR A 130 -7.29 -14.14 -5.42
CA THR A 130 -8.23 -15.01 -6.14
C THR A 130 -7.83 -15.17 -7.60
N VAL A 131 -8.37 -16.20 -8.24
CA VAL A 131 -8.32 -16.37 -9.69
C VAL A 131 -9.73 -16.66 -10.18
N ASN A 132 -10.22 -15.89 -11.15
CA ASN A 132 -11.51 -16.08 -11.78
C ASN A 132 -11.36 -15.92 -13.29
N GLU A 133 -11.80 -16.90 -14.09
CA GLU A 133 -11.63 -16.88 -15.56
C GLU A 133 -10.17 -16.59 -16.01
N LEU A 134 -9.19 -17.11 -15.26
CA LEU A 134 -7.74 -16.86 -15.44
C LEU A 134 -7.28 -15.41 -15.18
N ILE A 135 -8.15 -14.54 -14.69
CA ILE A 135 -7.81 -13.21 -14.17
C ILE A 135 -7.39 -13.36 -12.72
N ARG A 136 -6.25 -12.78 -12.37
CA ARG A 136 -5.72 -12.84 -11.00
C ARG A 136 -6.01 -11.53 -10.29
N SER A 137 -6.65 -11.62 -9.14
CA SER A 137 -7.02 -10.45 -8.34
C SER A 137 -6.42 -10.52 -6.94
N VAL A 138 -6.08 -9.37 -6.37
CA VAL A 138 -5.78 -9.22 -4.95
C VAL A 138 -6.68 -8.14 -4.36
N ALA A 139 -7.32 -8.46 -3.25
CA ALA A 139 -8.18 -7.56 -2.50
C ALA A 139 -7.67 -7.37 -1.08
N TRP A 140 -7.67 -6.13 -0.60
CA TRP A 140 -7.28 -5.76 0.76
C TRP A 140 -8.01 -4.48 1.17
N THR A 141 -7.90 -4.13 2.45
CA THR A 141 -8.40 -2.86 2.98
C THR A 141 -7.22 -2.11 3.59
N GLU A 142 -7.04 -0.84 3.23
CA GLU A 142 -6.04 0.06 3.83
C GLU A 142 -6.78 1.29 4.36
N GLY A 143 -6.77 1.49 5.68
CA GLY A 143 -7.65 2.45 6.34
C GLY A 143 -9.13 2.07 6.17
N ASP A 144 -9.95 3.01 5.69
CA ASP A 144 -11.39 2.80 5.43
C ASP A 144 -11.69 2.54 3.94
N VAL A 145 -10.67 2.21 3.13
CA VAL A 145 -10.80 1.99 1.68
C VAL A 145 -10.52 0.54 1.35
N ALA A 146 -11.48 -0.11 0.71
CA ALA A 146 -11.29 -1.44 0.13
C ALA A 146 -10.77 -1.31 -1.30
N PHE A 147 -9.71 -2.06 -1.59
CA PHE A 147 -9.07 -2.13 -2.89
C PHE A 147 -9.26 -3.51 -3.51
N ALA A 148 -9.42 -3.54 -4.84
CA ALA A 148 -9.38 -4.73 -5.66
C ALA A 148 -8.50 -4.45 -6.88
N LEU A 149 -7.33 -5.06 -6.93
CA LEU A 149 -6.39 -5.00 -8.04
C LEU A 149 -6.51 -6.27 -8.86
N GLU A 150 -6.65 -6.16 -10.18
CA GLU A 150 -6.75 -7.30 -11.08
C GLU A 150 -5.73 -7.20 -12.21
N VAL A 151 -5.22 -8.35 -12.63
CA VAL A 151 -4.24 -8.51 -13.69
C VAL A 151 -4.77 -9.55 -14.68
N GLU A 152 -4.87 -9.13 -15.94
CA GLU A 152 -5.31 -9.96 -17.06
C GLU A 152 -4.25 -9.90 -18.17
N CYS A 153 -3.88 -11.06 -18.72
CA CYS A 153 -2.91 -11.16 -19.81
C CYS A 153 -3.58 -11.69 -21.06
N ALA A 154 -3.13 -11.24 -22.23
CA ALA A 154 -3.65 -11.73 -23.51
C ALA A 154 -3.43 -13.24 -23.74
N ARG A 155 -2.38 -13.80 -23.12
CA ARG A 155 -2.07 -15.26 -23.11
C ARG A 155 -1.75 -15.69 -21.67
N PRO A 156 -2.76 -15.90 -20.82
CA PRO A 156 -2.55 -16.05 -19.37
C PRO A 156 -1.75 -17.29 -18.98
N GLU A 157 -1.77 -18.35 -19.79
CA GLU A 157 -1.02 -19.59 -19.51
C GLU A 157 0.49 -19.48 -19.83
N ASP A 158 0.87 -18.53 -20.69
CA ASP A 158 2.25 -18.34 -21.17
C ASP A 158 2.94 -17.13 -20.54
N ASP A 159 2.22 -16.37 -19.71
CA ASP A 159 2.69 -15.11 -19.15
C ASP A 159 2.88 -15.23 -17.63
N ALA A 160 4.14 -15.11 -17.17
CA ALA A 160 4.50 -15.18 -15.76
C ALA A 160 3.71 -14.16 -14.91
N ARG A 161 3.31 -13.02 -15.49
CA ARG A 161 2.52 -12.00 -14.78
C ARG A 161 1.13 -12.51 -14.36
N CYS A 162 0.58 -13.48 -15.08
CA CYS A 162 -0.73 -14.07 -14.82
C CYS A 162 -0.64 -15.48 -14.18
N THR A 163 0.37 -16.27 -14.52
CA THR A 163 0.56 -17.60 -13.91
C THR A 163 1.13 -17.52 -12.49
N GLU A 164 1.99 -16.55 -12.21
CA GLU A 164 2.65 -16.42 -10.91
C GLU A 164 1.86 -15.53 -9.95
N ARG A 165 1.56 -16.07 -8.76
CA ARG A 165 0.93 -15.32 -7.68
C ARG A 165 1.74 -14.07 -7.27
N GLY A 166 3.06 -14.16 -7.35
CA GLY A 166 3.97 -13.10 -6.89
C GLY A 166 3.85 -11.79 -7.66
N PHE A 167 3.44 -11.82 -8.93
CA PHE A 167 3.33 -10.59 -9.73
C PHE A 167 2.26 -9.64 -9.19
N VAL A 168 1.04 -10.12 -8.97
CA VAL A 168 -0.07 -9.27 -8.49
C VAL A 168 0.21 -8.72 -7.09
N LEU A 169 0.83 -9.51 -6.22
CA LEU A 169 1.22 -9.09 -4.86
C LEU A 169 2.31 -8.01 -4.93
N SER A 170 3.36 -8.24 -5.72
CA SER A 170 4.42 -7.26 -5.90
C SER A 170 3.92 -5.97 -6.55
N LEU A 171 2.93 -6.05 -7.46
CA LEU A 171 2.31 -4.87 -8.05
C LEU A 171 1.51 -4.09 -6.99
N ALA A 172 0.72 -4.77 -6.16
CA ALA A 172 -0.05 -4.14 -5.09
C ALA A 172 0.85 -3.43 -4.06
N ASP A 173 1.98 -4.06 -3.69
CA ASP A 173 2.95 -3.47 -2.77
C ASP A 173 3.61 -2.18 -3.32
N ARG A 174 3.84 -2.14 -4.64
CA ARG A 174 4.49 -1.01 -5.31
C ARG A 174 3.54 0.13 -5.69
N LEU A 175 2.24 -0.01 -5.40
CA LEU A 175 1.30 1.09 -5.64
C LEU A 175 1.73 2.35 -4.89
N VAL A 176 1.60 3.49 -5.56
CA VAL A 176 2.11 4.78 -5.10
C VAL A 176 0.95 5.60 -4.55
N PRO A 177 1.02 6.09 -3.30
CA PRO A 177 0.03 7.01 -2.77
C PRO A 177 -0.11 8.27 -3.64
N ALA A 178 -1.34 8.63 -4.00
CA ALA A 178 -1.63 9.85 -4.73
C ALA A 178 -3.07 10.34 -4.47
N GLY A 179 -3.28 11.64 -4.63
CA GLY A 179 -4.59 12.24 -4.37
C GLY A 179 -5.00 12.22 -2.89
N GLY A 180 -6.20 12.70 -2.61
CA GLY A 180 -6.82 12.66 -1.27
C GLY A 180 -6.04 13.40 -0.18
N ALA A 181 -5.97 14.72 -0.30
CA ALA A 181 -5.75 15.59 0.86
C ALA A 181 -6.73 16.77 0.77
N ARG A 182 -7.87 16.62 1.44
CA ARG A 182 -8.58 17.73 2.09
C ARG A 182 -8.72 17.39 3.57
#